data_AF-A0A7W1T690-F1
#
_entry.id   AF-A0A7W1T690-F1
#
_cell.length_a   1.000
_cell.length_b   1.000
_cell.length_c   1.000
_cell.angle_alpha   90.00
_cell.angle_beta   90.00
_cell.angle_gamma   90.00
#
_symmetry.space_group_name_H-M   'P 1'
#
loop_
_entity.id
_entity.type
_entity.pdbx_description
1 polymer ?
#
loop_
_entity_poly.entity_id
_entity_poly.type
_entity_poly.pdbx_seq_one_letter_code
_entity_poly.pdbx_strand_id
1 'polypeptide(L)'
;MAEPISKIRRVEKTDDQIKQDKMTAIKDQIATDDAAFMEVLELVKALHDSGALDMLNSALKAKEDIATTFLNEARKEPATNAINNLMMTSKLLTETKPEQTEKMLAGLANAQAKANESLKEDTTLGLFGLARAMKDPDVNRALRYGLAFLKGVGQELK
;
A
#
# COMPACT_ATOMS: atom_id res chain seq x y z
N MET A 1 -6.31 79.63 27.28
CA MET A 1 -5.53 79.19 26.09
C MET A 1 -4.67 78.02 26.54
N ALA A 2 -4.75 76.86 25.87
CA ALA A 2 -3.95 75.68 26.23
C ALA A 2 -2.67 75.65 25.39
N GLU A 3 -1.52 75.36 26.03
CA GLU A 3 -0.20 75.34 25.39
C GLU A 3 -0.05 74.15 24.41
N PRO A 4 0.77 74.29 23.35
CA PRO A 4 0.90 73.27 22.32
C PRO A 4 1.75 72.09 22.79
N ILE A 5 1.24 70.88 22.59
CA ILE A 5 1.92 69.61 22.89
C ILE A 5 3.08 69.42 21.89
N SER A 6 4.32 69.55 22.37
CA SER A 6 5.54 69.63 21.54
C SER A 6 6.33 68.32 21.41
N LYS A 7 5.83 67.19 21.94
CA LYS A 7 6.51 65.89 21.79
C LYS A 7 5.52 64.73 21.65
N ILE A 8 5.39 64.19 20.45
CA ILE A 8 4.77 62.86 20.24
C ILE A 8 5.82 61.83 20.68
N ARG A 9 5.66 61.28 21.89
CA ARG A 9 6.44 60.12 22.33
C ARG A 9 5.86 58.88 21.64
N ARG A 10 6.55 58.40 20.61
CA ARG A 10 6.26 57.10 20.01
C ARG A 10 6.72 56.04 21.02
N VAL A 11 5.77 55.39 21.69
CA VAL A 11 6.05 54.27 22.58
C VAL A 11 6.34 53.09 21.67
N GLU A 12 7.62 52.83 21.38
CA GLU A 12 8.01 51.59 20.73
C GLU A 12 7.83 50.47 21.75
N LYS A 13 6.99 49.49 21.39
CA LYS A 13 6.76 48.32 22.24
C LYS A 13 8.08 47.58 22.40
N THR A 14 8.45 47.30 23.64
CA THR A 14 9.60 46.42 23.93
C THR A 14 9.31 45.00 23.46
N ASP A 15 10.35 44.23 23.15
CA ASP A 15 10.21 42.84 22.67
C ASP A 15 9.36 41.96 23.59
N ASP A 16 9.42 42.20 24.90
CA ASP A 16 8.61 41.49 25.89
C ASP A 16 7.11 41.84 25.80
N GLN A 17 6.78 43.10 25.49
CA GLN A 17 5.40 43.51 25.23
C GLN A 17 4.87 42.89 23.94
N ILE A 18 5.70 42.79 22.90
CA ILE A 18 5.32 42.13 21.64
C ILE A 18 5.08 40.63 21.85
N LYS A 19 5.92 39.96 22.66
CA LYS A 19 5.71 38.55 23.00
C LYS A 19 4.43 38.34 23.81
N GLN A 20 4.15 39.20 24.79
CA GLN A 20 2.90 39.12 25.56
C GLN A 20 1.68 39.33 24.69
N ASP A 21 1.68 40.34 23.82
CA ASP A 21 0.57 40.62 22.91
C ASP A 21 0.30 39.42 21.97
N LYS A 22 1.35 38.81 21.42
CA LYS A 22 1.23 37.61 20.57
C LYS A 22 0.68 36.42 21.35
N MET A 23 1.14 36.22 22.58
CA MET A 23 0.65 35.14 23.44
C MET A 23 -0.83 35.30 23.77
N THR A 24 -1.26 36.52 24.07
CA THR A 24 -2.67 36.85 24.33
C THR A 24 -3.52 36.62 23.09
N ALA A 25 -3.07 37.08 21.92
CA ALA A 25 -3.78 36.86 20.65
C ALA A 25 -3.96 35.37 20.32
N ILE A 26 -2.93 34.54 20.52
CA ILE A 26 -3.02 33.09 20.29
C ILE A 26 -4.00 32.46 21.28
N LYS A 27 -3.98 32.86 22.55
CA LYS A 27 -4.92 32.36 23.57
C LYS A 27 -6.36 32.69 23.22
N ASP A 28 -6.63 33.93 22.81
CA ASP A 28 -7.97 34.36 22.43
C ASP A 28 -8.48 33.60 21.20
N GLN A 29 -7.60 33.36 20.22
CA GLN A 29 -7.96 32.62 19.01
C GLN A 29 -8.23 31.13 19.28
N ILE A 30 -7.42 30.49 20.14
CA ILE A 30 -7.68 29.11 20.59
C ILE A 30 -8.94 29.04 21.44
N ALA A 31 -9.22 30.03 22.28
CA ALA A 31 -10.44 30.07 23.09
C ALA A 31 -11.70 30.32 22.26
N THR A 32 -11.57 30.94 21.09
CA THR A 32 -12.68 31.21 20.16
C THR A 32 -13.01 29.99 19.31
N ASP A 33 -11.99 29.29 18.80
CA ASP A 33 -12.12 28.11 17.94
C ASP A 33 -11.59 26.84 18.64
N ASP A 34 -12.00 26.63 19.88
CA ASP A 34 -11.49 25.57 20.76
C ASP A 34 -11.74 24.18 20.18
N ALA A 35 -12.93 23.93 19.64
CA ALA A 35 -13.30 22.64 19.05
C ALA A 35 -12.39 22.24 17.89
N ALA A 36 -12.18 23.13 16.91
CA ALA A 36 -11.34 22.85 15.75
C ALA A 36 -9.87 22.64 16.16
N PHE A 37 -9.39 23.39 17.16
CA PHE A 37 -8.05 23.21 17.70
C PHE A 37 -7.89 21.85 18.40
N MET A 38 -8.89 21.43 19.18
CA MET A 38 -8.90 20.14 19.86
C MET A 38 -8.96 18.96 18.89
N GLU A 39 -9.75 19.06 17.81
CA GLU A 39 -9.80 18.04 16.75
C GLU A 39 -8.43 17.86 16.07
N VAL A 40 -7.72 18.95 15.79
CA VAL A 40 -6.37 18.88 15.24
C VAL A 40 -5.40 18.23 16.22
N LEU A 41 -5.49 18.54 17.51
CA LEU A 41 -4.66 17.89 18.53
C LEU A 41 -4.97 16.40 18.65
N GLU A 42 -6.24 15.99 18.58
CA GLU A 42 -6.64 14.59 18.58
C GLU A 42 -6.10 13.85 17.35
N LEU A 43 -6.18 14.46 16.16
CA LEU A 43 -5.60 13.90 14.95
C LEU A 43 -4.08 13.74 15.08
N VAL A 44 -3.38 14.77 15.52
CA VAL A 44 -1.93 14.73 15.72
C VAL A 44 -1.55 13.64 16.73
N LYS A 45 -2.33 13.51 17.81
CA LYS A 45 -2.12 12.47 18.82
C LYS A 45 -2.36 11.08 18.26
N ALA A 46 -3.46 10.86 17.53
CA ALA A 46 -3.75 9.58 16.88
C ALA A 46 -2.66 9.19 15.86
N LEU A 47 -2.15 10.16 15.09
CA LEU A 47 -1.03 9.96 14.17
C LEU A 47 0.27 9.65 14.92
N HIS A 48 0.52 10.27 16.07
CA HIS A 48 1.69 9.98 16.89
C HIS A 48 1.61 8.59 17.52
N ASP A 49 0.50 8.26 18.16
CA ASP A 49 0.28 6.99 18.86
C ASP A 49 0.33 5.78 17.90
N SER A 50 -0.07 5.97 16.64
CA SER A 50 0.02 4.95 15.58
C SER A 50 1.40 4.85 14.92
N GLY A 51 2.35 5.74 15.25
CA GLY A 51 3.64 5.87 14.57
C GLY A 51 3.56 6.48 13.16
N ALA A 52 2.36 6.83 12.68
CA ALA A 52 2.15 7.44 11.37
C ALA A 52 2.79 8.83 11.27
N LEU A 53 2.82 9.60 12.36
CA LEU A 53 3.43 10.92 12.39
C LEU A 53 4.94 10.85 12.15
N ASP A 54 5.62 9.88 12.75
CA ASP A 54 7.06 9.66 12.54
C ASP A 54 7.34 9.20 11.12
N MET A 55 6.47 8.36 10.56
CA MET A 55 6.57 7.89 9.19
C MET A 55 6.40 9.04 8.19
N LEU A 56 5.39 9.90 8.39
CA LEU A 56 5.16 11.10 7.59
C LEU A 56 6.35 12.06 7.69
N ASN A 57 6.86 12.30 8.90
CA ASN A 57 7.98 13.20 9.13
C ASN A 57 9.28 12.66 8.48
N SER A 58 9.50 11.35 8.55
CA SER A 58 10.62 10.65 7.90
C SER A 58 10.50 10.72 6.38
N ALA A 59 9.31 10.51 5.82
CA ALA A 59 9.05 10.64 4.39
C ALA A 59 9.28 12.07 3.88
N LEU A 60 8.86 13.08 4.66
CA LEU A 60 9.09 14.49 4.33
C LEU A 60 10.57 14.88 4.39
N LYS A 61 11.34 14.34 5.34
CA LYS A 61 12.80 14.54 5.40
C LYS A 61 13.53 13.85 4.25
N ALA A 62 13.07 12.65 3.90
CA ALA A 62 13.59 11.89 2.75
C ALA A 62 13.13 12.44 1.39
N LYS A 63 12.38 13.56 1.36
CA LYS A 63 11.86 14.18 0.14
C LYS A 63 12.97 14.44 -0.89
N GLU A 64 14.13 14.96 -0.51
CA GLU A 64 15.20 15.25 -1.48
C GLU A 64 15.81 13.98 -2.09
N ASP A 65 15.99 12.94 -1.28
CA ASP A 65 16.54 11.64 -1.71
C ASP A 65 15.54 10.83 -2.55
N ILE A 66 14.25 10.85 -2.19
CA ILE A 66 13.18 10.15 -2.92
C ILE A 66 12.77 10.91 -4.18
N ALA A 67 12.72 12.26 -4.15
CA ALA A 67 12.22 13.05 -5.27
C ALA A 67 13.16 13.10 -6.47
N THR A 68 14.48 13.04 -6.25
CA THR A 68 15.44 13.19 -7.34
C THR A 68 15.67 11.89 -8.11
N THR A 69 15.69 10.73 -7.43
CA THR A 69 15.97 9.43 -8.06
C THR A 69 14.71 8.56 -8.22
N PHE A 70 13.88 8.44 -7.19
CA PHE A 70 12.78 7.47 -7.20
C PHE A 70 11.52 8.00 -7.91
N LEU A 71 11.15 9.27 -7.70
CA LEU A 71 9.96 9.85 -8.34
C LEU A 71 10.11 10.00 -9.86
N ASN A 72 11.33 10.22 -10.36
CA ASN A 72 11.59 10.23 -11.80
C ASN A 72 11.53 8.83 -12.40
N GLU A 73 12.02 7.81 -11.69
CA GLU A 73 11.96 6.40 -12.12
C GLU A 73 10.53 5.83 -12.05
N ALA A 74 9.79 6.15 -10.98
CA ALA A 74 8.40 5.75 -10.79
C ALA A 74 7.44 6.34 -11.84
N ARG A 75 7.81 7.48 -12.43
CA ARG A 75 7.07 8.10 -13.54
C ARG A 75 7.39 7.49 -14.90
N LYS A 76 8.45 6.68 -15.02
CA LYS A 76 8.75 6.00 -16.28
C LYS A 76 7.67 4.97 -16.59
N GLU A 77 7.45 4.74 -17.88
CA GLU A 77 6.47 3.77 -18.37
C GLU A 77 6.56 2.39 -17.68
N PRO A 78 7.75 1.80 -17.41
CA PRO A 78 7.82 0.48 -16.76
C PRO A 78 7.23 0.46 -15.36
N ALA A 79 7.45 1.50 -14.55
CA ALA A 79 6.94 1.56 -13.19
C ALA A 79 5.42 1.77 -13.16
N THR A 80 4.91 2.66 -14.01
CA THR A 80 3.46 2.86 -14.18
C THR A 80 2.78 1.59 -14.71
N ASN A 81 3.40 0.89 -15.67
CA ASN A 81 2.90 -0.39 -16.18
C ASN A 81 2.90 -1.47 -15.11
N ALA A 82 3.93 -1.54 -14.26
CA ALA A 82 3.98 -2.47 -13.14
C ALA A 82 2.85 -2.20 -12.14
N ILE A 83 2.60 -0.93 -11.79
CA ILE A 83 1.50 -0.53 -10.90
C ILE A 83 0.15 -0.90 -11.53
N ASN A 84 -0.06 -0.59 -12.81
CA ASN A 84 -1.31 -0.91 -13.51
C ASN A 84 -1.55 -2.42 -13.57
N ASN A 85 -0.52 -3.21 -13.89
CA ASN A 85 -0.62 -4.67 -13.89
C ASN A 85 -0.88 -5.22 -12.48
N LEU A 86 -0.25 -4.66 -11.46
CA LEU A 86 -0.51 -5.02 -10.07
C LEU A 86 -1.93 -4.69 -9.64
N MET A 87 -2.48 -3.54 -10.06
CA MET A 87 -3.89 -3.20 -9.79
C MET A 87 -4.85 -4.14 -10.53
N MET A 88 -4.60 -4.42 -11.83
CA MET A 88 -5.41 -5.35 -12.62
C MET A 88 -5.36 -6.79 -12.06
N THR A 89 -4.20 -7.23 -11.58
CA THR A 89 -4.04 -8.55 -10.94
C THR A 89 -4.51 -8.59 -9.49
N SER A 90 -4.50 -7.46 -8.77
CA SER A 90 -5.08 -7.40 -7.43
C SER A 90 -6.57 -7.69 -7.45
N LYS A 91 -7.28 -7.30 -8.52
CA LYS A 91 -8.68 -7.67 -8.74
C LYS A 91 -8.86 -9.19 -8.80
N LEU A 92 -7.98 -9.91 -9.50
CA LEU A 92 -7.97 -11.38 -9.50
C LEU A 92 -7.73 -11.94 -8.07
N LEU A 93 -6.79 -11.36 -7.33
CA LEU A 93 -6.50 -11.79 -5.95
C LEU A 93 -7.66 -11.52 -4.98
N THR A 94 -8.41 -10.45 -5.17
CA THR A 94 -9.53 -10.06 -4.30
C THR A 94 -10.87 -10.69 -4.69
N GLU A 95 -11.10 -10.93 -5.98
CA GLU A 95 -12.33 -11.58 -6.48
C GLU A 95 -12.27 -13.10 -6.36
N THR A 96 -11.07 -13.68 -6.24
CA THR A 96 -10.91 -15.10 -5.95
C THR A 96 -11.33 -15.38 -4.52
N LYS A 97 -12.29 -16.30 -4.36
CA LYS A 97 -12.79 -16.69 -3.04
C LYS A 97 -11.67 -17.34 -2.22
N PRO A 98 -11.47 -16.96 -0.94
CA PRO A 98 -10.43 -17.54 -0.08
C PRO A 98 -10.43 -19.08 -0.05
N GLU A 99 -11.61 -19.69 -0.06
CA GLU A 99 -11.77 -21.15 -0.01
C GLU A 99 -11.26 -21.84 -1.29
N GLN A 100 -11.31 -21.15 -2.43
CA GLN A 100 -10.76 -21.67 -3.68
C GLN A 100 -9.24 -21.60 -3.68
N THR A 101 -8.69 -20.48 -3.19
CA THR A 101 -7.26 -20.28 -3.01
C THR A 101 -6.67 -21.31 -2.04
N GLU A 102 -7.33 -21.53 -0.90
CA GLU A 102 -6.93 -22.52 0.10
C GLU A 102 -6.90 -23.94 -0.48
N LYS A 103 -7.96 -24.34 -1.20
CA LYS A 103 -8.01 -25.65 -1.87
C LYS A 103 -6.91 -25.81 -2.92
N MET A 104 -6.58 -24.76 -3.67
CA MET A 104 -5.51 -24.80 -4.66
C MET A 104 -4.14 -24.97 -3.99
N LEU A 105 -3.86 -24.19 -2.94
CA LEU A 105 -2.62 -24.27 -2.18
C LEU A 105 -2.46 -25.64 -1.51
N ALA A 106 -3.52 -26.16 -0.88
CA ALA A 106 -3.52 -27.50 -0.30
C ALA A 106 -3.32 -28.58 -1.36
N GLY A 107 -3.94 -28.41 -2.54
CA GLY A 107 -3.74 -29.29 -3.69
C GLY A 107 -2.30 -29.31 -4.19
N LEU A 108 -1.65 -28.13 -4.26
CA LEU A 108 -0.24 -28.00 -4.64
C LEU A 108 0.70 -28.67 -3.63
N ALA A 109 0.49 -28.44 -2.34
CA ALA A 109 1.28 -29.08 -1.28
C ALA A 109 1.16 -30.61 -1.32
N ASN A 110 -0.06 -31.13 -1.50
CA ASN A 110 -0.30 -32.56 -1.64
C ASN A 110 0.32 -33.13 -2.93
N ALA A 111 0.18 -32.43 -4.05
CA ALA A 111 0.80 -32.82 -5.32
C ALA A 111 2.33 -32.88 -5.22
N GLN A 112 2.95 -31.91 -4.54
CA GLN A 112 4.40 -31.92 -4.29
C GLN A 112 4.82 -33.11 -3.43
N ALA A 113 4.08 -33.41 -2.36
CA ALA A 113 4.36 -34.56 -1.50
C ALA A 113 4.28 -35.87 -2.29
N LYS A 114 3.21 -36.07 -3.08
CA LYS A 114 3.04 -37.25 -3.93
C LYS A 114 4.08 -37.37 -5.04
N ALA A 115 4.48 -36.25 -5.65
CA ALA A 115 5.55 -36.24 -6.64
C ALA A 115 6.87 -36.71 -6.02
N ASN A 116 7.22 -36.18 -4.84
CA ASN A 116 8.42 -36.60 -4.12
C ASN A 116 8.39 -38.07 -3.70
N GLU A 117 7.21 -38.62 -3.37
CA GLU A 117 7.06 -40.06 -3.11
C GLU A 117 7.25 -40.89 -4.37
N SER A 118 6.67 -40.49 -5.50
CA SER A 118 6.80 -41.20 -6.78
C SER A 118 8.24 -41.23 -7.32
N LEU A 119 9.06 -40.24 -6.97
CA LEU A 119 10.49 -40.19 -7.31
C LEU A 119 11.36 -41.14 -6.47
N LYS A 120 10.83 -41.73 -5.38
CA LYS A 120 11.53 -42.75 -4.60
C LYS A 120 11.46 -44.14 -5.24
N GLU A 121 10.50 -44.36 -6.14
CA GLU A 121 10.44 -45.58 -6.95
C GLU A 121 11.26 -45.35 -8.23
N ASP A 122 12.31 -46.17 -8.43
CA ASP A 122 13.25 -46.05 -9.55
C ASP A 122 12.68 -46.63 -10.88
N THR A 123 11.38 -46.41 -11.10
CA THR A 123 10.63 -46.91 -12.27
C THR A 123 10.54 -45.85 -13.35
N THR A 124 11.12 -46.14 -14.51
CA THR A 124 11.02 -45.27 -15.69
C THR A 124 9.64 -45.37 -16.34
N LEU A 125 9.04 -44.21 -16.62
CA LEU A 125 7.73 -44.15 -17.25
C LEU A 125 7.86 -44.41 -18.76
N GLY A 126 7.62 -45.65 -19.19
CA GLY A 126 7.59 -46.03 -20.61
C GLY A 126 6.29 -45.61 -21.33
N LEU A 127 6.27 -45.74 -22.67
CA LEU A 127 5.12 -45.39 -23.53
C LEU A 127 3.80 -46.08 -23.12
N PHE A 128 3.88 -47.34 -22.68
CA PHE A 128 2.72 -48.07 -22.16
C PHE A 128 2.24 -47.53 -20.80
N GLY A 129 3.18 -47.09 -19.96
CA GLY A 129 2.91 -46.43 -18.68
C GLY A 129 2.20 -45.09 -18.89
N LEU A 130 2.61 -44.30 -19.89
CA LEU A 130 1.93 -43.06 -20.29
C LEU A 130 0.50 -43.32 -20.76
N ALA A 131 0.28 -44.33 -21.61
CA ALA A 131 -1.06 -44.68 -22.08
C ALA A 131 -1.97 -45.13 -20.92
N ARG A 132 -1.42 -45.81 -19.92
CA ARG A 132 -2.13 -46.17 -18.69
C ARG A 132 -2.42 -44.95 -17.81
N ALA A 133 -1.45 -44.06 -17.65
CA ALA A 133 -1.59 -42.82 -16.89
C ALA A 133 -2.66 -41.91 -17.50
N MET A 134 -2.78 -41.81 -18.83
CA MET A 134 -3.87 -41.03 -19.44
C MET A 134 -5.27 -41.63 -19.20
N LYS A 135 -5.36 -42.94 -18.90
CA LYS A 135 -6.62 -43.59 -18.51
C LYS A 135 -6.94 -43.42 -17.03
N ASP A 136 -5.97 -42.99 -16.23
CA ASP A 136 -6.20 -42.69 -14.82
C ASP A 136 -7.19 -41.51 -14.68
N PRO A 137 -8.22 -41.64 -13.83
CA PRO A 137 -9.26 -40.63 -13.72
C PRO A 137 -8.75 -39.27 -13.21
N ASP A 138 -7.71 -39.25 -12.36
CA ASP A 138 -7.13 -38.03 -11.81
C ASP A 138 -6.30 -37.30 -12.85
N VAL A 139 -5.45 -38.03 -13.58
CA VAL A 139 -4.65 -37.50 -14.69
C VAL A 139 -5.54 -36.98 -15.82
N ASN A 140 -6.58 -37.75 -16.20
CA ASN A 140 -7.52 -37.36 -17.24
C ASN A 140 -8.29 -36.08 -16.85
N ARG A 141 -8.73 -35.98 -15.60
CA ARG A 141 -9.39 -34.77 -15.09
C ARG A 141 -8.49 -33.53 -15.16
N ALA A 142 -7.22 -33.66 -14.79
CA ALA A 142 -6.24 -32.57 -14.90
C ALA A 142 -5.99 -32.17 -16.36
N LEU A 143 -5.84 -33.14 -17.27
CA LEU A 143 -5.67 -32.88 -18.71
C LEU A 143 -6.89 -32.16 -19.30
N ARG A 144 -8.11 -32.62 -18.98
CA ARG A 144 -9.35 -31.98 -19.45
C ARG A 144 -9.47 -30.54 -18.95
N TYR A 145 -9.13 -30.30 -17.67
CA TYR A 145 -9.10 -28.96 -17.12
C TYR A 145 -8.08 -28.08 -17.85
N GLY A 146 -6.84 -28.56 -18.04
CA GLY A 146 -5.80 -27.82 -18.75
C GLY A 146 -6.20 -27.45 -20.17
N LEU A 147 -6.77 -28.40 -20.92
CA LEU A 147 -7.27 -28.16 -22.28
C LEU A 147 -8.42 -27.13 -22.31
N ALA A 148 -9.35 -27.22 -21.35
CA ALA A 148 -10.45 -26.26 -21.24
C ALA A 148 -9.95 -24.85 -20.87
N PHE A 149 -8.99 -24.76 -19.95
CA PHE A 149 -8.35 -23.51 -19.56
C PHE A 149 -7.63 -22.86 -20.75
N LEU A 150 -6.78 -23.62 -21.46
CA LEU A 150 -6.07 -23.13 -22.65
C LEU A 150 -7.04 -22.66 -23.74
N LYS A 151 -8.16 -23.38 -23.93
CA LYS A 151 -9.22 -22.97 -24.86
C LYS A 151 -9.86 -21.65 -24.43
N GLY A 152 -10.13 -21.45 -23.15
CA GLY A 152 -10.69 -20.21 -22.61
C GLY A 152 -9.75 -19.03 -22.81
N VAL A 153 -8.47 -19.18 -22.46
CA VAL A 153 -7.45 -18.14 -22.69
C VAL A 153 -7.36 -17.77 -24.17
N GLY A 154 -7.36 -18.77 -25.06
CA GLY A 154 -7.30 -18.53 -26.50
C GLY A 154 -8.54 -17.86 -27.10
N GLN A 155 -9.69 -17.84 -26.40
CA GLN A 155 -10.89 -17.12 -26.85
C GLN A 155 -10.82 -15.62 -26.54
N GLU A 156 -10.17 -15.25 -25.44
CA GLU A 156 -10.00 -13.85 -25.01
C GLU A 156 -8.85 -13.12 -25.74
N LEU A 157 -7.99 -13.86 -26.43
CA LEU A 157 -6.86 -13.32 -27.21
C LEU A 157 -7.18 -13.03 -28.69
N LYS A 158 -8.46 -13.09 -29.08
CA LYS A 158 -8.95 -12.73 -30.42
C LYS A 158 -9.39 -11.28 -30.49
#